data_AF-A0A7V9Q1K1-F1
#
_entry.id   AF-A0A7V9Q1K1-F1
#
_cell.length_a   1.000
_cell.length_b   1.000
_cell.length_c   1.000
_cell.angle_alpha   90.00
_cell.angle_beta   90.00
_cell.angle_gamma   90.00
#
_symmetry.space_group_name_H-M   'P 1'
#
loop_
_entity.id
_entity.type
_entity.pdbx_description
1 polymer ?
#
loop_
_entity_poly.entity_id
_entity_poly.type
_entity_poly.pdbx_seq_one_letter_code
_entity_poly.pdbx_strand_id
1 'polypeptide(L)' 'MADPRLEQAVERLEEAARRLRAGDLSTEAAAELVERCAQLAGEAAAELDRLVRSAEPASGAEDQLRMGGA' A
#
# COMPACT_ATOMS: atom_id res chain seq x y z
N MET A 1 -9.70 -10.47 -8.97
CA MET A 1 -9.40 -10.80 -7.57
C MET A 1 -8.33 -9.83 -7.13
N ALA A 2 -8.49 -9.16 -5.98
CA ALA A 2 -7.49 -8.23 -5.48
C ALA A 2 -6.24 -9.01 -5.02
N ASP A 3 -5.10 -8.32 -4.94
CA ASP A 3 -3.84 -8.95 -4.55
C ASP A 3 -3.91 -9.41 -3.09
N PRO A 4 -3.61 -10.68 -2.79
CA PRO A 4 -3.76 -11.24 -1.44
C PRO A 4 -2.83 -10.59 -0.40
N ARG A 5 -1.72 -9.96 -0.81
CA ARG A 5 -0.84 -9.21 0.10
C ARG A 5 -1.44 -7.86 0.47
N LEU A 6 -2.05 -7.19 -0.51
CA LEU A 6 -2.74 -5.93 -0.28
C LEU A 6 -3.97 -6.13 0.63
N GLU A 7 -4.77 -7.17 0.37
CA GLU A 7 -5.92 -7.54 1.22
C GLU A 7 -5.47 -7.77 2.67
N GLN A 8 -4.41 -8.54 2.88
CA GLN A 8 -3.90 -8.85 4.21
C GLN A 8 -3.33 -7.62 4.93
N ALA A 9 -2.75 -6.66 4.19
CA ALA A 9 -2.29 -5.39 4.76
C ALA A 9 -3.47 -4.52 5.22
N VAL A 10 -4.55 -4.48 4.43
CA VAL A 10 -5.79 -3.76 4.76
C VAL A 10 -6.46 -4.36 6.01
N GLU A 11 -6.61 -5.67 6.08
CA GLU A 11 -7.21 -6.34 7.25
C GLU A 11 -6.45 -6.00 8.56
N ARG A 12 -5.11 -5.99 8.50
CA ARG A 12 -4.27 -5.62 9.65
C ARG A 12 -4.44 -4.17 10.07
N LEU A 13 -4.58 -3.26 9.10
CA LEU A 13 -4.87 -1.84 9.36
C LEU A 13 -6.24 -1.66 10.02
N GLU A 14 -7.25 -2.38 9.54
CA GLU A 14 -8.60 -2.30 10.10
C GLU A 14 -8.66 -2.79 11.54
N GLU A 15 -7.96 -3.87 11.87
CA GLU A 15 -7.82 -4.36 13.25
C GLU A 15 -7.13 -3.32 14.14
N ALA A 16 -6.00 -2.77 13.71
CA ALA A 16 -5.27 -1.77 14.48
C ALA A 16 -6.11 -0.49 14.71
N ALA A 17 -6.81 -0.01 13.68
CA ALA A 17 -7.72 1.12 13.77
C ALA A 17 -8.92 0.84 14.69
N ARG A 18 -9.44 -0.40 14.69
CA ARG A 18 -10.52 -0.82 15.61
C ARG A 18 -10.06 -0.74 17.06
N ARG A 19 -8.85 -1.22 17.36
CA ARG A 19 -8.25 -1.17 18.70
C ARG A 19 -8.03 0.27 19.17
N LEU A 20 -7.53 1.16 18.30
CA LEU A 20 -7.42 2.59 18.61
C LEU A 20 -8.78 3.22 18.94
N ARG A 21 -9.82 2.91 18.15
CA ARG A 21 -11.17 3.43 18.36
C ARG A 21 -11.86 2.88 19.61
N ALA A 22 -11.51 1.66 20.04
CA ALA A 22 -12.02 1.09 21.28
C ALA A 22 -11.59 1.90 22.51
N GLY A 23 -10.45 2.60 22.45
CA GLY A 23 -10.01 3.54 23.47
C GLY A 23 -9.50 2.90 24.77
N ASP A 24 -9.46 1.57 24.86
CA ASP A 24 -8.94 0.81 26.00
C ASP A 24 -7.43 0.55 25.86
N LEU A 25 -6.67 1.63 25.65
CA LEU A 25 -5.21 1.60 25.48
C LEU A 25 -4.58 2.70 26.31
N SER A 26 -3.42 2.41 26.91
CA SER A 26 -2.57 3.46 27.47
C SER A 26 -2.05 4.36 26.34
N THR A 27 -1.63 5.58 26.68
CA THR A 27 -1.03 6.52 25.72
C THR A 27 0.16 5.92 24.97
N GLU A 28 0.99 5.15 25.67
CA GLU A 28 2.18 4.51 25.13
C GLU A 28 1.79 3.38 24.15
N ALA A 29 0.83 2.52 24.53
CA ALA A 29 0.31 1.48 23.66
C ALA A 29 -0.42 2.07 22.43
N ALA A 30 -1.10 3.21 22.59
CA ALA A 30 -1.71 3.91 21.47
C ALA A 30 -0.66 4.49 20.51
N ALA A 31 0.43 5.04 21.02
CA ALA A 31 1.53 5.56 20.21
C ALA A 31 2.20 4.44 19.38
N GLU A 32 2.53 3.31 20.01
CA GLU A 32 3.06 2.13 19.32
C GLU A 32 2.09 1.61 18.25
N LEU A 33 0.79 1.60 18.54
CA LEU A 33 -0.22 1.13 17.60
C LEU A 33 -0.40 2.10 16.41
N VAL A 34 -0.27 3.40 16.62
CA VAL A 34 -0.27 4.39 15.53
C VAL A 34 0.97 4.23 14.64
N GLU A 35 2.14 4.00 15.22
CA GLU A 35 3.36 3.73 14.46
C GLU A 35 3.22 2.44 13.62
N ARG A 36 2.64 1.40 14.21
CA ARG A 36 2.29 0.16 13.51
C ARG A 36 1.33 0.41 12.33
N CYS A 37 0.32 1.27 12.50
CA CYS A 37 -0.57 1.67 11.42
C CYS A 37 0.20 2.37 10.29
N ALA A 38 1.11 3.30 10.61
CA ALA A 38 1.92 3.99 9.61
C ALA A 38 2.79 3.01 8.80
N GLN A 39 3.39 2.02 9.46
CA GLN A 39 4.16 0.98 8.80
C GLN A 39 3.29 0.14 7.84
N LEU A 40 2.14 -0.35 8.31
CA LEU A 40 1.23 -1.15 7.48
C LEU A 40 0.68 -0.35 6.28
N ALA A 41 0.41 0.95 6.47
CA ALA A 41 -0.01 1.82 5.37
C ALA A 41 1.10 1.98 4.31
N GLY A 42 2.36 2.08 4.74
CA GLY A 42 3.51 2.10 3.83
C GLY A 42 3.66 0.81 3.04
N GLU A 43 3.48 -0.35 3.68
CA GLU A 43 3.50 -1.66 3.01
C GLU A 43 2.38 -1.78 1.96
N ALA A 44 1.15 -1.39 2.32
CA ALA A 44 0.01 -1.39 1.41
C ALA A 44 0.21 -0.45 0.22
N ALA A 45 0.73 0.76 0.45
CA ALA A 45 1.03 1.71 -0.62
C ALA A 45 2.09 1.18 -1.59
N ALA A 46 3.15 0.53 -1.06
CA ALA A 46 4.19 -0.07 -1.89
C ALA A 46 3.66 -1.24 -2.74
N GLU A 47 2.78 -2.08 -2.18
CA GLU A 47 2.12 -3.14 -2.95
C GLU A 47 1.20 -2.56 -4.04
N LEU A 48 0.38 -1.56 -3.70
CA LEU A 48 -0.49 -0.90 -4.66
C LEU A 48 0.30 -0.29 -5.83
N ASP A 49 1.39 0.40 -5.54
CA ASP A 49 2.29 1.00 -6.55
C ASP A 49 2.93 -0.07 -7.46
N ARG A 50 3.29 -1.24 -6.90
CA ARG A 50 3.75 -2.38 -7.70
C ARG A 50 2.66 -2.91 -8.63
N LEU A 51 1.44 -3.05 -8.12
CA LEU A 51 0.30 -3.53 -8.91
C LEU A 51 -0.01 -2.56 -10.06
N VAL A 52 -0.05 -1.26 -9.78
CA VAL A 52 -0.25 -0.21 -10.79
C VAL A 52 0.82 -0.32 -11.88
N ARG A 53 2.10 -0.35 -11.51
CA ARG A 53 3.20 -0.48 -12.49
C ARG A 53 3.16 -1.80 -13.28
N SER A 54 2.71 -2.89 -12.67
CA SER A 54 2.59 -4.18 -13.36
C SER A 54 1.40 -4.24 -14.33
N ALA A 55 0.38 -3.42 -14.10
CA ALA A 55 -0.81 -3.34 -14.92
C ALA A 55 -0.65 -2.37 -16.10
N GLU A 56 0.33 -1.47 -16.05
CA GLU A 56 0.67 -0.60 -17.18
C GLU A 56 1.29 -1.46 -18.30
N PRO A 57 0.68 -1.50 -19.51
CA PRO A 57 1.35 -2.13 -20.65
C PRO A 57 2.63 -1.34 -20.94
N ALA A 58 3.68 -2.03 -21.36
CA ALA A 58 4.95 -1.44 -21.79
C ALA A 58 4.83 -0.61 -23.08
N SER A 59 3.77 0.17 -23.27
CA SER A 59 3.56 1.04 -24.41
C SER A 59 4.25 2.38 -24.18
N GLY A 60 5.56 2.40 -24.40
CA GLY A 60 6.36 3.63 -24.38
C GLY A 60 7.73 3.46 -25.02
N ALA A 61 8.28 2.26 -24.99
CA ALA A 61 9.58 1.97 -25.61
C ALA A 61 9.50 1.90 -27.15
N GLU A 62 8.36 1.49 -27.70
CA GLU A 62 8.21 1.27 -29.15
C GLU A 62 7.93 2.56 -29.94
N ASP A 63 7.22 3.52 -29.34
CA ASP A 63 6.90 4.81 -30.00
C ASP A 63 8.12 5.76 -30.04
N GLN A 64 8.97 5.69 -29.00
CA GLN A 64 10.18 6.52 -28.89
C GLN A 64 11.29 6.09 -29.86
N LEU A 65 11.34 4.80 -30.23
CA LEU A 65 12.23 4.29 -31.29
C LEU A 65 11.73 4.64 -32.71
N ARG A 66 10.43 4.87 -32.89
CA ARG A 66 9.84 5.21 -34.21
C ARG A 66 9.95 6.70 -34.56
N MET A 67 10.07 7.56 -33.56
CA MET A 67 10.13 9.03 -33.73
C MET A 67 11.56 9.62 -33.72
N GLY A 68 12.58 8.82 -33.43
CA GLY A 68 14.00 9.24 -33.41
C GLY A 68 14.78 9.00 -34.71
N GLY A 69 14.11 8.53 -35.77
CA GLY A 69 14.72 8.22 -37.07
C GLY A 69 14.05 8.96 -38.23
N ALA A 70 14.29 10.27 -38.34
CA ALA A 70 14.03 11.05 -39.53
C ALA A 70 15.06 12.18 -39.66
#